data_AF-A0A1W9MQL4-F1
#
_entry.id   AF-A0A1W9MQL4-F1
#
_cell.length_a   1.000
_cell.length_b   1.000
_cell.length_c   1.000
_cell.angle_alpha   90.00
_cell.angle_beta   90.00
_cell.angle_gamma   90.00
#
_symmetry.space_group_name_H-M   'P 1'
#
loop_
_entity.id
_entity.type
_entity.pdbx_description
1 polymer ?
#
loop_
_entity_poly.entity_id
_entity_poly.type
_entity_poly.pdbx_seq_one_letter_code
_entity_poly.pdbx_strand_id
1 'polypeptide(L)'
;MKKMTFLGLGDEKERFVKRLQELGIVHLDLPGESVLPADTARELQRVTEIRKFLSRISEKGGTTRDTEGDYSQICARREELGQKESRLSTEISALKKEQASLEPWGNFKPEDIALLRSRGLEVHFYRVSRKIFETLPLEGTLCEVLSGPTAGEAVFALFSAYAVNLEIPEEKLPAKSLADISAEIKAKETELAEISKAYIELSAKIAALEKAEADLTDIFEYRKALLNAGSELEDRLFVLKCWSPVPEDRLVESLGTDFKFVCLTEEPEPGDRVPVLLKNKPTFNSGEDLVKVYSHPNYSDFDPSGLVLYWFVVFYGMIIGDAGYGQCVSAHQSEKQFRSVDPFPAAELHAGKFGYLFRCDFGILFRDCRSAGKSFEQMYAPEFRDQRRAEFCDAGVHHYGHGTCIAGFGNQVFPFQRLAVAGMDYHHLVRLCAADLEYGERGGKSDRAVDYDCGFCLGDSVHLFP
;
A
#
# COMPACT_ATOMS: atom_id res chain seq x y z
N MET A 1 4.79 -27.13 26.16
CA MET A 1 3.79 -27.80 25.31
C MET A 1 3.99 -29.30 25.43
N LYS A 2 2.91 -30.07 25.52
CA LYS A 2 2.93 -31.54 25.41
C LYS A 2 2.10 -31.97 24.21
N LYS A 3 2.50 -33.05 23.56
CA LYS A 3 1.74 -33.67 22.46
C LYS A 3 0.70 -34.59 23.09
N MET A 4 -0.54 -34.48 22.66
CA MET A 4 -1.66 -35.24 23.20
C MET A 4 -2.43 -35.88 22.05
N THR A 5 -2.65 -37.19 22.16
CA THR A 5 -3.44 -37.97 21.20
C THR A 5 -4.71 -38.44 21.89
N PHE A 6 -5.85 -38.00 21.37
CA PHE A 6 -7.18 -38.43 21.82
C PHE A 6 -7.68 -39.55 20.91
N LEU A 7 -8.13 -40.64 21.53
CA LEU A 7 -8.83 -41.75 20.88
C LEU A 7 -10.22 -41.89 21.48
N GLY A 8 -11.26 -41.76 20.66
CA GLY A 8 -12.65 -41.86 21.10
C GLY A 8 -13.55 -42.53 20.08
N LEU A 9 -14.83 -42.69 20.43
CA LEU A 9 -15.84 -43.28 19.54
C LEU A 9 -16.18 -42.34 18.39
N GLY A 10 -16.26 -42.87 17.16
CA GLY A 10 -16.56 -42.11 15.95
C GLY A 10 -17.85 -41.29 16.05
N ASP A 11 -18.89 -41.83 16.69
CA ASP A 11 -20.18 -41.16 16.90
C ASP A 11 -20.07 -39.88 17.77
N GLU A 12 -19.04 -39.80 18.63
CA GLU A 12 -18.82 -38.63 19.51
C GLU A 12 -17.86 -37.59 18.88
N LYS A 13 -17.28 -37.88 17.71
CA LYS A 13 -16.24 -37.06 17.06
C LYS A 13 -16.65 -35.60 16.92
N GLU A 14 -17.83 -35.32 16.35
CA GLU A 14 -18.30 -33.94 16.14
C GLU A 14 -18.49 -33.18 17.47
N ARG A 15 -19.11 -33.83 18.45
CA ARG A 15 -19.36 -33.25 19.77
C ARG A 15 -18.04 -32.96 20.49
N PHE A 16 -17.06 -33.86 20.36
CA PHE A 16 -15.73 -33.72 20.95
C PHE A 16 -14.95 -32.55 20.34
N VAL A 17 -14.87 -32.48 19.00
CA VAL A 17 -14.17 -31.40 18.30
C VAL A 17 -14.79 -30.04 18.61
N LYS A 18 -16.13 -29.96 18.66
CA LYS A 18 -16.83 -28.73 19.04
C LYS A 18 -16.48 -28.30 20.46
N ARG A 19 -16.47 -29.24 21.41
CA ARG A 19 -16.10 -28.93 22.80
C ARG A 19 -14.65 -28.45 22.91
N LEU A 20 -13.75 -29.06 22.15
CA LEU A 20 -12.34 -28.67 22.10
C LEU A 20 -12.16 -27.26 21.55
N GLN A 21 -12.95 -26.89 20.53
CA GLN A 21 -12.98 -25.54 19.97
C GLN A 21 -13.51 -24.50 20.99
N GLU A 22 -14.59 -24.82 21.71
CA GLU A 22 -15.13 -23.96 22.77
C GLU A 22 -14.12 -23.68 23.89
N LEU A 23 -13.24 -24.64 24.19
CA LEU A 23 -12.16 -24.46 25.16
C LEU A 23 -11.06 -23.54 24.63
N GLY A 24 -10.66 -23.68 23.36
CA GLY A 24 -9.69 -22.79 22.70
C GLY A 24 -8.26 -22.86 23.26
N ILE A 25 -7.88 -23.96 23.94
CA ILE A 25 -6.59 -24.09 24.64
C ILE A 25 -5.55 -24.88 23.82
N VAL A 26 -5.98 -25.67 22.84
CA VAL A 26 -5.12 -26.61 22.12
C VAL A 26 -4.87 -26.18 20.67
N HIS A 27 -3.75 -26.61 20.12
CA HIS A 27 -3.43 -26.48 18.70
C HIS A 27 -3.46 -27.85 18.03
N LEU A 28 -4.26 -28.04 16.98
CA LEU A 28 -4.40 -29.33 16.31
C LEU A 28 -3.16 -29.65 15.46
N ASP A 29 -2.65 -30.86 15.60
CA ASP A 29 -1.57 -31.39 14.78
C ASP A 29 -2.19 -32.12 13.57
N LEU A 30 -2.41 -31.37 12.49
CA LEU A 30 -3.04 -31.85 11.27
C LEU A 30 -1.98 -32.43 10.30
N PRO A 31 -2.33 -33.41 9.46
CA PRO A 31 -1.43 -33.91 8.43
C PRO A 31 -1.01 -32.79 7.46
N GLY A 32 0.21 -32.91 6.90
CA GLY A 32 0.78 -31.89 6.01
C GLY A 32 -0.05 -31.61 4.74
N GLU A 33 -0.78 -32.61 4.24
CA GLU A 33 -1.77 -32.48 3.18
C GLU A 33 -3.18 -32.45 3.79
N SER A 34 -3.52 -31.36 4.49
CA SER A 34 -4.84 -31.23 5.12
C SER A 34 -5.92 -30.92 4.09
N VAL A 35 -7.05 -31.63 4.15
CA VAL A 35 -8.24 -31.35 3.35
C VAL A 35 -8.91 -30.08 3.86
N LEU A 36 -9.10 -29.09 2.98
CA LEU A 36 -9.75 -27.83 3.32
C LEU A 36 -11.25 -27.85 2.95
N PRO A 37 -12.13 -27.27 3.79
CA PRO A 37 -13.55 -27.14 3.45
C PRO A 37 -13.72 -26.05 2.38
N ALA A 38 -13.75 -26.47 1.10
CA ALA A 38 -13.74 -25.57 -0.05
C ALA A 38 -14.89 -24.54 -0.05
N ASP A 39 -16.10 -24.95 0.33
CA ASP A 39 -17.26 -24.04 0.34
C ASP A 39 -17.12 -22.95 1.41
N THR A 40 -16.70 -23.32 2.62
CA THR A 40 -16.48 -22.35 3.69
C THR A 40 -15.28 -21.45 3.39
N ALA A 41 -14.24 -21.98 2.75
CA ALA A 41 -13.08 -21.18 2.32
C ALA A 41 -13.50 -20.11 1.29
N ARG A 42 -14.35 -20.48 0.32
CA ARG A 42 -14.87 -19.54 -0.69
C ARG A 42 -15.74 -18.45 -0.07
N GLU A 43 -16.66 -18.81 0.82
CA GLU A 43 -17.50 -17.83 1.51
C GLU A 43 -16.68 -16.91 2.42
N LEU A 44 -15.71 -17.45 3.16
CA LEU A 44 -14.80 -16.65 3.99
C LEU A 44 -14.01 -15.67 3.12
N GLN A 45 -13.40 -16.12 2.03
CA GLN A 45 -12.68 -15.27 1.09
C GLN A 45 -13.58 -14.15 0.55
N ARG A 46 -14.81 -14.50 0.13
CA ARG A 46 -15.81 -13.55 -0.37
C ARG A 46 -16.11 -12.46 0.66
N VAL A 47 -16.40 -12.83 1.91
CA VAL A 47 -16.67 -11.87 2.99
C VAL A 47 -15.45 -11.01 3.29
N THR A 48 -14.26 -11.60 3.39
CA THR A 48 -13.00 -10.88 3.64
C THR A 48 -12.69 -9.84 2.55
N GLU A 49 -12.86 -10.18 1.28
CA GLU A 49 -12.64 -9.26 0.16
C GLU A 49 -13.61 -8.08 0.19
N ILE A 50 -14.89 -8.34 0.46
CA ILE A 50 -15.93 -7.31 0.54
C ILE A 50 -15.69 -6.41 1.75
N ARG A 51 -15.34 -6.96 2.91
CA ARG A 51 -14.96 -6.17 4.09
C ARG A 51 -13.76 -5.28 3.79
N LYS A 52 -12.69 -5.82 3.20
CA LYS A 52 -11.48 -5.04 2.83
C LYS A 52 -11.79 -3.91 1.85
N PHE A 53 -12.73 -4.13 0.92
CA PHE A 53 -13.19 -3.09 0.01
C PHE A 53 -13.95 -1.99 0.74
N LEU A 54 -14.93 -2.36 1.57
CA LEU A 54 -15.76 -1.40 2.31
C LEU A 54 -14.97 -0.67 3.39
N SER A 55 -13.98 -1.29 4.03
CA SER A 55 -13.15 -0.66 5.06
C SER A 55 -12.38 0.55 4.51
N ARG A 56 -11.85 0.44 3.29
CA ARG A 56 -11.18 1.56 2.59
C ARG A 56 -12.11 2.74 2.32
N ILE A 57 -13.43 2.49 2.24
CA ILE A 57 -14.46 3.51 2.02
C ILE A 57 -14.90 4.11 3.36
N SER A 58 -15.08 3.28 4.39
CA SER A 58 -15.45 3.74 5.74
C SER A 58 -14.37 4.60 6.40
N GLU A 59 -13.08 4.34 6.15
CA GLU A 59 -12.00 5.22 6.64
C GLU A 59 -12.15 6.69 6.18
N LYS A 60 -12.90 6.94 5.10
CA LYS A 60 -13.19 8.27 4.57
C LYS A 60 -14.54 8.84 5.03
N GLY A 61 -15.43 8.04 5.62
CA GLY A 61 -16.79 8.41 6.03
C GLY A 61 -17.09 7.94 7.45
N GLY A 62 -17.08 8.85 8.42
CA GLY A 62 -17.09 8.54 9.86
C GLY A 62 -18.26 7.70 10.40
N THR A 63 -17.88 6.73 11.24
CA THR A 63 -18.43 6.37 12.57
C THR A 63 -19.95 6.22 12.77
N THR A 64 -20.61 5.42 11.95
CA THR A 64 -21.74 4.62 12.45
C THR A 64 -21.47 3.17 12.11
N ARG A 65 -21.45 2.31 13.12
CA ARG A 65 -21.17 0.87 13.01
C ARG A 65 -22.44 0.13 13.40
N ASP A 66 -23.27 -0.16 12.41
CA ASP A 66 -24.45 -0.99 12.62
C ASP A 66 -24.01 -2.45 12.67
N THR A 67 -24.34 -3.11 13.78
CA THR A 67 -24.11 -4.55 13.99
C THR A 67 -25.29 -5.40 13.53
N GLU A 68 -26.44 -4.77 13.25
CA GLU A 68 -27.62 -5.44 12.71
C GLU A 68 -27.59 -5.45 11.18
N GLY A 69 -27.39 -6.63 10.61
CA GLY A 69 -27.45 -6.83 9.17
C GLY A 69 -27.16 -8.28 8.77
N ASP A 70 -27.92 -8.81 7.82
CA ASP A 70 -27.63 -10.10 7.19
C ASP A 70 -26.43 -9.92 6.23
N TYR A 71 -25.30 -10.56 6.55
CA TYR A 71 -24.08 -10.47 5.75
C TYR A 71 -24.30 -10.97 4.31
N SER A 72 -25.20 -11.94 4.10
CA SER A 72 -25.51 -12.46 2.77
C SER A 72 -26.10 -11.39 1.87
N GLN A 73 -27.00 -10.57 2.42
CA GLN A 73 -27.62 -9.45 1.71
C GLN A 73 -26.61 -8.33 1.43
N ILE A 74 -25.70 -8.06 2.37
CA ILE A 74 -24.63 -7.07 2.19
C ILE A 74 -23.70 -7.51 1.05
N CYS A 75 -23.29 -8.78 1.05
CA CYS A 75 -22.44 -9.34 0.00
C CYS A 75 -23.12 -9.31 -1.38
N ALA A 76 -24.37 -9.79 -1.45
CA ALA A 76 -25.15 -9.80 -2.68
C ALA A 76 -25.37 -8.37 -3.23
N ARG A 77 -25.69 -7.42 -2.36
CA ARG A 77 -25.89 -6.02 -2.76
C ARG A 77 -24.60 -5.40 -3.28
N ARG A 78 -23.45 -5.65 -2.65
CA ARG A 78 -22.15 -5.18 -3.15
C ARG A 78 -21.85 -5.76 -4.53
N GLU A 79 -22.08 -7.05 -4.73
CA GLU A 79 -21.82 -7.72 -6.01
C GLU A 79 -22.71 -7.15 -7.12
N GLU A 80 -24.00 -6.92 -6.83
CA GLU A 80 -24.93 -6.26 -7.75
C GLU A 80 -24.45 -4.85 -8.14
N LEU A 81 -24.02 -4.04 -7.16
CA LEU A 81 -23.50 -2.70 -7.40
C LEU A 81 -22.19 -2.74 -8.21
N GLY A 82 -21.28 -3.67 -7.92
CA GLY A 82 -20.02 -3.83 -8.66
C GLY A 82 -20.25 -4.27 -10.12
N GLN A 83 -21.23 -5.13 -10.38
CA GLN A 83 -21.63 -5.48 -11.74
C GLN A 83 -22.20 -4.27 -12.50
N LYS A 84 -23.05 -3.48 -11.84
CA LYS A 84 -23.61 -2.24 -12.43
C LYS A 84 -22.52 -1.21 -12.72
N GLU A 85 -21.60 -1.00 -11.77
CA GLU A 85 -20.45 -0.10 -11.93
C GLU A 85 -19.57 -0.50 -13.12
N SER A 86 -19.23 -1.78 -13.25
CA SER A 86 -18.43 -2.28 -14.37
C SER A 86 -19.13 -2.09 -15.73
N ARG A 87 -20.45 -2.33 -15.80
CA ARG A 87 -21.25 -2.10 -17.02
C ARG A 87 -21.28 -0.62 -17.38
N LEU A 88 -21.64 0.25 -16.43
CA LEU A 88 -21.69 1.71 -16.64
C LEU A 88 -20.32 2.27 -17.03
N SER A 89 -19.24 1.81 -16.38
CA SER A 89 -17.88 2.22 -16.73
C SER A 89 -17.51 1.85 -18.16
N THR A 90 -17.83 0.62 -18.58
CA THR A 90 -17.58 0.16 -19.97
C THR A 90 -18.38 0.97 -20.98
N GLU A 91 -19.66 1.24 -20.69
CA GLU A 91 -20.53 2.06 -21.55
C GLU A 91 -20.04 3.51 -21.64
N ILE A 92 -19.62 4.11 -20.53
CA ILE A 92 -19.04 5.47 -20.52
C ILE A 92 -17.75 5.49 -21.33
N SER A 93 -16.87 4.50 -21.22
CA SER A 93 -15.65 4.42 -22.02
C SER A 93 -15.94 4.30 -23.51
N ALA A 94 -16.96 3.52 -23.90
CA ALA A 94 -17.41 3.44 -25.30
C ALA A 94 -17.97 4.77 -25.80
N LEU A 95 -18.85 5.41 -25.03
CA LEU A 95 -19.43 6.71 -25.37
C LEU A 95 -18.38 7.82 -25.42
N LYS A 96 -17.37 7.81 -24.54
CA LYS A 96 -16.24 8.76 -24.59
C LYS A 96 -15.39 8.60 -25.85
N LYS A 97 -15.22 7.36 -26.33
CA LYS A 97 -14.56 7.10 -27.62
C LYS A 97 -15.39 7.61 -28.79
N GLU A 98 -16.71 7.40 -28.77
CA GLU A 98 -17.63 7.97 -29.77
C GLU A 98 -17.62 9.50 -29.75
N GLN A 99 -17.64 10.10 -28.55
CA GLN A 99 -17.55 11.55 -28.37
C GLN A 99 -16.25 12.11 -28.96
N ALA A 100 -15.11 11.49 -28.66
CA ALA A 100 -13.81 11.91 -29.20
C ALA A 100 -13.74 11.80 -30.73
N SER A 101 -14.46 10.83 -31.33
CA SER A 101 -14.56 10.74 -32.79
C SER A 101 -15.45 11.82 -33.40
N LEU A 102 -16.43 12.33 -32.65
CA LEU A 102 -17.37 13.38 -33.09
C LEU A 102 -16.88 14.80 -32.81
N GLU A 103 -16.03 14.99 -31.79
CA GLU A 103 -15.52 16.28 -31.35
C GLU A 103 -14.90 17.14 -32.47
N PRO A 104 -14.10 16.58 -33.41
CA PRO A 104 -13.53 17.35 -34.51
C PRO A 104 -14.55 17.88 -35.52
N TRP A 105 -15.74 17.29 -35.57
CA TRP A 105 -16.80 17.63 -36.53
C TRP A 105 -17.78 18.67 -35.99
N GLY A 106 -17.69 18.97 -34.69
CA GLY A 106 -18.60 19.87 -34.01
C GLY A 106 -19.96 19.25 -33.69
N ASN A 107 -20.88 20.09 -33.22
CA ASN A 107 -22.21 19.66 -32.80
C ASN A 107 -23.22 19.92 -33.92
N PHE A 108 -23.65 18.86 -34.61
CA PHE A 108 -24.72 18.90 -35.61
C PHE A 108 -25.73 17.78 -35.35
N LYS A 109 -26.97 17.96 -35.81
CA LYS A 109 -27.99 16.90 -35.70
C LYS A 109 -27.92 15.98 -36.92
N PRO A 110 -27.95 14.65 -36.73
CA PRO A 110 -28.03 13.70 -37.85
C PRO A 110 -29.22 13.96 -38.80
N GLU A 111 -30.30 14.51 -38.27
CA GLU A 111 -31.50 14.92 -39.03
C GLU A 111 -31.19 16.00 -40.06
N ASP A 112 -30.28 16.93 -39.75
CA ASP A 112 -29.89 18.00 -40.67
C ASP A 112 -29.12 17.43 -41.87
N ILE A 113 -28.27 16.42 -41.65
CA ILE A 113 -27.56 15.71 -42.72
C ILE A 113 -28.55 14.91 -43.58
N ALA A 114 -29.52 14.24 -42.96
CA ALA A 114 -30.56 13.52 -43.68
C ALA A 114 -31.42 14.46 -44.54
N LEU A 115 -31.73 15.66 -44.03
CA LEU A 115 -32.45 16.69 -44.77
C LEU A 115 -31.64 17.18 -45.98
N LEU A 116 -30.33 17.41 -45.83
CA LEU A 116 -29.45 17.79 -46.94
C LEU A 116 -29.43 16.72 -48.03
N ARG A 117 -29.29 15.44 -47.66
CA ARG A 117 -29.35 14.31 -48.59
C ARG A 117 -30.70 14.23 -49.31
N SER A 118 -31.81 14.47 -48.61
CA SER A 118 -33.15 14.47 -49.21
C SER A 118 -33.36 15.59 -50.25
N ARG A 119 -32.58 16.67 -50.17
CA ARG A 119 -32.59 17.79 -51.12
C ARG A 119 -31.57 17.64 -52.27
N GLY A 120 -30.90 16.48 -52.36
CA GLY A 120 -29.94 16.18 -53.43
C GLY A 120 -28.52 16.69 -53.17
N LEU A 121 -28.19 17.05 -51.92
CA LEU A 121 -26.83 17.38 -51.50
C LEU A 121 -26.23 16.19 -50.73
N GLU A 122 -25.24 15.53 -51.33
CA GLU A 122 -24.46 14.51 -50.67
C GLU A 122 -23.40 15.15 -49.77
N VAL A 123 -23.38 14.71 -48.50
CA VAL A 123 -22.43 15.14 -47.48
C VAL A 123 -21.54 13.96 -47.13
N HIS A 124 -20.24 14.15 -47.33
CA HIS A 124 -19.20 13.17 -47.03
C HIS A 124 -18.16 13.74 -46.07
N PHE A 125 -17.67 12.88 -45.17
CA PHE A 125 -16.75 13.26 -44.11
C PHE A 125 -15.40 12.58 -44.29
N TYR A 126 -14.31 13.36 -44.30
CA TYR A 126 -12.97 12.86 -44.53
C TYR A 126 -11.97 13.41 -43.51
N ARG A 127 -11.05 12.52 -43.11
CA ARG A 127 -9.93 12.85 -42.23
C ARG A 127 -8.63 12.35 -42.87
N VAL A 128 -7.76 13.28 -43.21
CA VAL A 128 -6.51 12.99 -43.96
C VAL A 128 -5.35 13.83 -43.45
N SER A 129 -4.11 13.44 -43.77
CA SER A 129 -2.96 14.32 -43.51
C SER A 129 -3.04 15.59 -44.35
N ARG A 130 -2.54 16.71 -43.84
CA ARG A 130 -2.64 18.00 -44.54
C ARG A 130 -1.95 18.02 -45.91
N LYS A 131 -0.86 17.27 -46.07
CA LYS A 131 -0.17 17.11 -47.36
C LYS A 131 -1.05 16.49 -48.43
N ILE A 132 -1.90 15.53 -48.04
CA ILE A 132 -2.84 14.87 -48.95
C ILE A 132 -3.99 15.83 -49.27
N PHE A 133 -4.51 16.55 -48.27
CA PHE A 133 -5.58 17.53 -48.46
C PHE A 133 -5.24 18.58 -49.54
N GLU A 134 -4.02 19.12 -49.54
CA GLU A 134 -3.56 20.10 -50.53
C GLU A 134 -3.47 19.57 -51.97
N THR A 135 -3.42 18.25 -52.14
CA THR A 135 -3.36 17.59 -53.46
C THR A 135 -4.72 17.16 -54.00
N LEU A 136 -5.81 17.36 -53.24
CA LEU A 136 -7.14 16.89 -53.63
C LEU A 136 -7.78 17.81 -54.69
N PRO A 137 -8.38 17.24 -55.74
CA PRO A 137 -9.10 18.00 -56.76
C PRO A 137 -10.48 18.44 -56.21
N LEU A 138 -10.52 19.59 -55.55
CA LEU A 138 -11.75 20.14 -54.93
C LEU A 138 -12.52 21.13 -55.84
N GLU A 139 -12.14 21.24 -57.12
CA GLU A 139 -12.71 22.20 -58.06
C GLU A 139 -14.22 22.00 -58.25
N GLY A 140 -15.02 23.01 -57.91
CA GLY A 140 -16.48 22.98 -58.06
C GLY A 140 -17.25 22.28 -56.94
N THR A 141 -16.60 21.99 -55.80
CA THR A 141 -17.24 21.46 -54.58
C THR A 141 -17.18 22.44 -53.43
N LEU A 142 -18.16 22.41 -52.53
CA LEU A 142 -18.11 23.18 -51.28
C LEU A 142 -17.41 22.32 -50.23
N CYS A 143 -16.23 22.76 -49.81
CA CYS A 143 -15.42 22.09 -48.79
C CYS A 143 -15.31 22.99 -47.56
N GLU A 144 -15.74 22.49 -46.41
CA GLU A 144 -15.57 23.18 -45.13
C GLU A 144 -14.52 22.43 -44.29
N VAL A 145 -13.41 23.10 -43.99
CA VAL A 145 -12.35 22.55 -43.14
C VAL A 145 -12.68 22.90 -41.69
N LEU A 146 -12.91 21.87 -40.89
CA LEU A 146 -13.33 21.99 -39.48
C LEU A 146 -12.12 21.99 -38.53
N SER A 147 -10.94 21.62 -39.02
CA SER A 147 -9.67 21.66 -38.27
C SER A 147 -9.01 23.03 -38.27
N GLY A 148 -8.38 23.40 -37.15
CA GLY A 148 -7.57 24.61 -37.04
C GLY A 148 -6.28 24.56 -37.91
N PRO A 149 -5.72 25.73 -38.28
CA PRO A 149 -4.58 25.83 -39.20
C PRO A 149 -3.24 25.32 -38.65
N THR A 150 -3.20 24.76 -37.45
CA THR A 150 -2.01 24.19 -36.79
C THR A 150 -2.09 22.67 -36.57
N ALA A 151 -3.21 22.02 -36.92
CA ALA A 151 -3.33 20.57 -36.84
C ALA A 151 -2.57 19.88 -37.99
N GLY A 152 -1.85 18.80 -37.68
CA GLY A 152 -1.15 17.96 -38.67
C GLY A 152 -2.10 17.13 -39.55
N GLU A 153 -3.32 16.91 -39.07
CA GLU A 153 -4.43 16.27 -39.78
C GLU A 153 -5.48 17.33 -40.19
N ALA A 154 -6.04 17.19 -41.38
CA ALA A 154 -7.13 17.99 -41.90
C ALA A 154 -8.44 17.17 -41.84
N VAL A 155 -9.38 17.62 -41.02
CA VAL A 155 -10.76 17.14 -40.94
C VAL A 155 -11.64 18.10 -41.74
N PHE A 156 -12.33 17.60 -42.75
CA PHE A 156 -13.16 18.41 -43.63
C PHE A 156 -14.44 17.70 -44.06
N ALA A 157 -15.50 18.49 -44.25
CA ALA A 157 -16.77 18.05 -44.80
C ALA A 157 -16.89 18.51 -46.24
N LEU A 158 -17.25 17.58 -47.14
CA LEU A 158 -17.48 17.83 -48.55
C LEU A 158 -18.99 17.85 -48.83
N PHE A 159 -19.46 18.93 -49.45
CA PHE A 159 -20.84 19.08 -49.91
C PHE A 159 -20.85 19.11 -51.44
N SER A 160 -21.56 18.16 -52.05
CA SER A 160 -21.62 18.02 -53.50
C SER A 160 -23.02 17.62 -53.98
N ALA A 161 -23.41 18.05 -55.17
CA ALA A 161 -24.69 17.68 -55.79
C ALA A 161 -24.56 16.46 -56.73
N TYR A 162 -23.36 15.91 -56.86
CA TYR A 162 -23.00 14.78 -57.71
C TYR A 162 -22.00 13.89 -56.96
N ALA A 163 -22.01 12.58 -57.25
CA ALA A 163 -21.13 11.64 -56.57
C ALA A 163 -19.65 11.95 -56.86
N VAL A 164 -18.90 12.32 -55.82
CA VAL A 164 -17.45 12.57 -55.89
C VAL A 164 -16.73 11.39 -55.28
N ASN A 165 -15.90 10.70 -56.07
CA ASN A 165 -15.02 9.65 -55.56
C ASN A 165 -13.60 10.21 -55.39
N LEU A 166 -13.19 10.39 -54.14
CA LEU A 166 -11.85 10.89 -53.78
C LEU A 166 -10.83 9.75 -53.56
N GLU A 167 -11.21 8.49 -53.78
CA GLU A 167 -10.38 7.28 -53.50
C GLU A 167 -9.85 7.20 -52.05
N ILE A 168 -10.49 7.93 -51.13
CA ILE A 168 -10.18 7.97 -49.70
C ILE A 168 -11.33 7.31 -48.92
N PRO A 169 -11.05 6.51 -47.89
CA PRO A 169 -12.10 5.96 -47.04
C PRO A 169 -12.89 7.07 -46.33
N GLU A 170 -14.20 7.08 -46.53
CA GLU A 170 -15.12 7.98 -45.82
C GLU A 170 -15.23 7.60 -44.33
N GLU A 171 -15.19 8.60 -43.46
CA GLU A 171 -15.38 8.40 -42.03
C GLU A 171 -16.87 8.34 -41.70
N LYS A 172 -17.33 7.19 -41.21
CA LYS A 172 -18.73 7.00 -40.82
C LYS A 172 -18.97 7.64 -39.48
N LEU A 173 -19.78 8.70 -39.47
CA LEU A 173 -20.18 9.35 -38.23
C LEU A 173 -21.22 8.51 -37.47
N PRO A 174 -21.16 8.49 -36.13
CA PRO A 174 -22.22 7.93 -35.30
C PRO A 174 -23.60 8.53 -35.59
N ALA A 175 -24.65 7.75 -35.37
CA ALA A 175 -26.03 8.16 -35.63
C ALA A 175 -26.62 9.13 -34.59
N LYS A 176 -25.84 9.54 -33.57
CA LYS A 176 -26.26 10.43 -32.48
C LYS A 176 -25.47 11.73 -32.52
N SER A 177 -26.06 12.82 -32.03
CA SER A 177 -25.35 14.10 -31.94
C SER A 177 -24.35 14.11 -30.78
N LEU A 178 -23.36 15.01 -30.85
CA LEU A 178 -22.41 15.22 -29.76
C LEU A 178 -23.13 15.64 -28.46
N ALA A 179 -24.15 16.48 -28.56
CA ALA A 179 -24.97 16.87 -27.43
C ALA A 179 -25.66 15.67 -26.76
N ASP A 180 -26.26 14.76 -27.55
CA ASP A 180 -26.94 13.57 -27.03
C ASP A 180 -25.97 12.61 -26.34
N ILE A 181 -24.81 12.33 -26.96
CA ILE A 181 -23.77 11.48 -26.36
C ILE A 181 -23.23 12.10 -25.07
N SER A 182 -23.00 13.42 -25.04
CA SER A 182 -22.56 14.10 -23.83
C SER A 182 -23.60 14.07 -22.71
N ALA A 183 -24.89 14.12 -23.05
CA ALA A 183 -25.99 14.00 -22.09
C ALA A 183 -26.09 12.56 -21.56
N GLU A 184 -25.91 11.53 -22.41
CA GLU A 184 -25.85 10.13 -22.01
C GLU A 184 -24.67 9.84 -21.08
N ILE A 185 -23.49 10.38 -21.38
CA ILE A 185 -22.30 10.26 -20.50
C ILE A 185 -22.61 10.88 -19.13
N LYS A 186 -23.16 12.11 -19.11
CA LYS A 186 -23.51 12.79 -17.84
C LYS A 186 -24.54 12.00 -17.04
N ALA A 187 -25.57 11.46 -17.68
CA ALA A 187 -26.58 10.63 -17.02
C ALA A 187 -25.95 9.38 -16.39
N LYS A 188 -25.08 8.67 -17.11
CA LYS A 188 -24.37 7.50 -16.58
C LYS A 188 -23.37 7.85 -15.47
N GLU A 189 -22.70 9.00 -15.57
CA GLU A 189 -21.83 9.51 -14.51
C GLU A 189 -22.63 9.86 -13.25
N THR A 190 -23.88 10.35 -13.38
CA THR A 190 -24.76 10.53 -12.21
C THR A 190 -25.18 9.20 -11.59
N GLU A 191 -25.46 8.17 -12.38
CA GLU A 191 -25.73 6.81 -11.85
C GLU A 191 -24.52 6.23 -11.11
N LEU A 192 -23.30 6.43 -11.62
CA LEU A 192 -22.07 6.04 -10.90
C LEU A 192 -21.92 6.79 -9.56
N ALA A 193 -22.28 8.08 -9.53
CA ALA A 193 -22.28 8.85 -8.29
C ALA A 193 -23.32 8.32 -7.28
N GLU A 194 -24.48 7.83 -7.72
CA GLU A 194 -25.46 7.16 -6.86
C GLU A 194 -24.93 5.83 -6.30
N ILE A 195 -24.24 5.03 -7.12
CA ILE A 195 -23.57 3.81 -6.66
C ILE A 195 -22.53 4.12 -5.58
N SER A 196 -21.76 5.20 -5.75
CA SER A 196 -20.78 5.64 -4.75
C SER A 196 -21.42 5.97 -3.39
N LYS A 197 -22.63 6.57 -3.40
CA LYS A 197 -23.40 6.82 -2.17
C LYS A 197 -23.88 5.51 -1.54
N ALA A 198 -24.36 4.57 -2.35
CA ALA A 198 -24.76 3.25 -1.88
C ALA A 198 -23.59 2.48 -1.22
N TYR A 199 -22.36 2.65 -1.71
CA TYR A 199 -21.18 2.07 -1.04
C TYR A 199 -20.91 2.69 0.33
N ILE A 200 -21.12 4.00 0.49
CA ILE A 200 -20.99 4.67 1.80
C ILE A 200 -22.03 4.08 2.77
N GLU A 201 -23.28 3.91 2.34
CA GLU A 201 -24.33 3.28 3.16
C GLU A 201 -23.99 1.84 3.55
N LEU A 202 -23.46 1.03 2.63
CA LEU A 202 -23.00 -0.32 2.93
C LEU A 202 -21.80 -0.33 3.88
N SER A 203 -20.92 0.67 3.79
CA SER A 203 -19.74 0.78 4.66
C SER A 203 -20.10 1.04 6.13
N ALA A 204 -21.29 1.57 6.42
CA ALA A 204 -21.77 1.69 7.80
C ALA A 204 -22.07 0.33 8.46
N LYS A 205 -22.28 -0.72 7.66
CA LYS A 205 -22.61 -2.09 8.12
C LYS A 205 -21.39 -3.01 8.21
N ILE A 206 -20.17 -2.47 8.22
CA ILE A 206 -18.94 -3.26 8.28
C ILE A 206 -18.85 -4.14 9.51
N ALA A 207 -19.39 -3.70 10.66
CA ALA A 207 -19.36 -4.50 11.89
C ALA A 207 -20.11 -5.83 11.75
N ALA A 208 -21.18 -5.88 10.95
CA ALA A 208 -21.87 -7.13 10.63
C ALA A 208 -20.99 -8.08 9.78
N LEU A 209 -20.17 -7.55 8.87
CA LEU A 209 -19.20 -8.34 8.10
C LEU A 209 -18.02 -8.81 8.95
N GLU A 210 -17.53 -8.00 9.89
CA GLU A 210 -16.48 -8.40 10.84
C GLU A 210 -16.94 -9.57 11.71
N LYS A 211 -18.18 -9.50 12.22
CA LYS A 211 -18.78 -10.60 12.96
C LYS A 211 -18.94 -11.85 12.09
N ALA A 212 -19.46 -11.70 10.87
CA ALA A 212 -19.63 -12.82 9.95
C ALA A 212 -18.28 -13.45 9.54
N GLU A 213 -17.22 -12.67 9.36
CA GLU A 213 -15.87 -13.18 9.09
C GLU A 213 -15.35 -14.01 10.28
N ALA A 214 -15.55 -13.54 11.52
CA ALA A 214 -15.20 -14.29 12.71
C ALA A 214 -15.99 -15.61 12.80
N ASP A 215 -17.32 -15.56 12.65
CA ASP A 215 -18.19 -16.74 12.68
C ASP A 215 -17.81 -17.75 11.58
N LEU A 216 -17.52 -17.28 10.36
CA LEU A 216 -17.10 -18.14 9.25
C LEU A 216 -15.70 -18.72 9.46
N THR A 217 -14.80 -17.98 10.09
CA THR A 217 -13.46 -18.48 10.46
C THR A 217 -13.57 -19.60 11.49
N ASP A 218 -14.44 -19.44 12.49
CA ASP A 218 -14.72 -20.47 13.48
C ASP A 218 -15.31 -21.74 12.82
N ILE A 219 -16.27 -21.58 11.90
CA ILE A 219 -16.83 -22.69 11.13
C ILE A 219 -15.77 -23.35 10.25
N PHE A 220 -14.87 -22.55 9.64
CA PHE A 220 -13.79 -23.04 8.80
C PHE A 220 -12.83 -23.93 9.58
N GLU A 221 -12.32 -23.45 10.72
CA GLU A 221 -11.38 -24.22 11.55
C GLU A 221 -12.06 -25.46 12.14
N TYR A 222 -13.32 -25.39 12.54
CA TYR A 222 -14.11 -26.55 12.96
C TYR A 222 -14.21 -27.62 11.87
N ARG A 223 -14.62 -27.23 10.66
CA ARG A 223 -14.77 -28.16 9.53
C ARG A 223 -13.43 -28.73 9.10
N LYS A 224 -12.38 -27.92 9.09
CA LYS A 224 -11.01 -28.36 8.82
C LYS A 224 -10.55 -29.38 9.85
N ALA A 225 -10.81 -29.17 11.14
CA ALA A 225 -10.52 -30.15 12.18
C ALA A 225 -11.27 -31.46 11.96
N LEU A 226 -12.57 -31.40 11.62
CA LEU A 226 -13.40 -32.59 11.41
C LEU A 226 -12.94 -33.45 10.22
N LEU A 227 -12.60 -32.79 9.10
CA LEU A 227 -12.13 -33.44 7.87
C LEU A 227 -10.76 -34.11 8.02
N ASN A 228 -9.91 -33.57 8.91
CA ASN A 228 -8.52 -34.01 9.07
C ASN A 228 -8.27 -34.80 10.37
N ALA A 229 -9.29 -34.97 11.21
CA ALA A 229 -9.24 -35.90 12.31
C ALA A 229 -9.19 -37.32 11.74
N GLY A 230 -8.13 -38.06 12.10
CA GLY A 230 -7.91 -39.43 11.68
C GLY A 230 -9.07 -40.34 12.08
N SER A 231 -9.26 -41.39 11.30
CA SER A 231 -10.26 -42.42 11.60
C SER A 231 -9.67 -43.81 11.41
N GLU A 232 -9.94 -44.66 12.39
CA GLU A 232 -9.44 -46.02 12.45
C GLU A 232 -10.61 -46.99 12.67
N LEU A 233 -10.38 -48.29 12.37
CA LEU A 233 -11.37 -49.36 12.55
C LEU A 233 -12.69 -49.09 11.81
N GLU A 234 -12.62 -48.78 10.50
CA GLU A 234 -13.82 -48.52 9.66
C GLU A 234 -14.73 -47.43 10.26
N ASP A 235 -14.13 -46.26 10.57
CA ASP A 235 -14.81 -45.08 11.12
C ASP A 235 -15.44 -45.25 12.52
N ARG A 236 -15.16 -46.35 13.23
CA ARG A 236 -15.66 -46.57 14.59
C ARG A 236 -14.88 -45.79 15.65
N LEU A 237 -13.62 -45.48 15.39
CA LEU A 237 -12.78 -44.67 16.28
C LEU A 237 -12.27 -43.44 15.54
N PHE A 238 -12.24 -42.31 16.24
CA PHE A 238 -11.52 -41.12 15.80
C PHE A 238 -10.20 -40.99 16.53
N VAL A 239 -9.19 -40.46 15.84
CA VAL A 239 -7.88 -40.12 16.39
C VAL A 239 -7.62 -38.64 16.14
N LEU A 240 -7.39 -37.88 17.21
CA LEU A 240 -7.07 -36.47 17.14
C LEU A 240 -5.77 -36.17 17.87
N LYS A 241 -4.78 -35.65 17.14
CA LYS A 241 -3.50 -35.21 17.69
C LYS A 241 -3.51 -33.71 17.89
N CYS A 242 -3.01 -33.24 19.02
CA CYS A 242 -2.91 -31.83 19.33
C CYS A 242 -1.77 -31.51 20.28
N TRP A 243 -1.45 -30.23 20.38
CA TRP A 243 -0.47 -29.67 21.29
C TRP A 243 -1.19 -28.84 22.35
N SER A 244 -0.87 -29.07 23.62
CA SER A 244 -1.45 -28.33 24.73
C SER A 244 -0.36 -27.69 25.61
N PRO A 245 -0.53 -26.42 26.05
CA PRO A 245 0.30 -25.83 27.09
C PRO A 245 -0.08 -26.32 28.49
N VAL A 246 -1.29 -26.86 28.65
CA VAL A 246 -1.87 -27.31 29.92
C VAL A 246 -1.59 -28.81 30.12
N PRO A 247 -1.30 -29.27 31.35
CA PRO A 247 -1.15 -30.70 31.64
C PRO A 247 -2.44 -31.48 31.34
N GLU A 248 -2.28 -32.77 31.05
CA GLU A 248 -3.38 -33.67 30.66
C GLU A 248 -4.55 -33.62 31.64
N ASP A 249 -4.29 -33.79 32.95
CA ASP A 249 -5.33 -33.85 33.99
C ASP A 249 -6.30 -32.66 33.91
N ARG A 250 -5.75 -31.44 33.78
CA ARG A 250 -6.56 -30.22 33.68
C ARG A 250 -7.31 -30.11 32.36
N LEU A 251 -6.72 -30.57 31.26
CA LEU A 251 -7.38 -30.56 29.97
C LEU A 251 -8.56 -31.55 29.97
N VAL A 252 -8.35 -32.76 30.49
CA VAL A 252 -9.39 -33.79 30.66
C VAL A 252 -10.52 -33.31 31.57
N GLU A 253 -10.18 -32.68 32.70
CA GLU A 253 -11.17 -32.03 33.58
C GLU A 253 -12.01 -30.98 32.83
N SER A 254 -11.39 -30.17 31.97
CA SER A 254 -12.08 -29.12 31.21
C SER A 254 -12.98 -29.64 30.08
N LEU A 255 -12.64 -30.79 29.51
CA LEU A 255 -13.45 -31.49 28.51
C LEU A 255 -14.72 -32.09 29.13
N GLY A 256 -14.65 -32.49 30.41
CA GLY A 256 -15.77 -33.03 31.17
C GLY A 256 -15.86 -34.57 31.10
N THR A 257 -16.67 -35.15 31.98
CA THR A 257 -16.82 -36.62 32.12
C THR A 257 -17.82 -37.24 31.15
N ASP A 258 -18.44 -36.44 30.29
CA ASP A 258 -19.49 -36.87 29.36
C ASP A 258 -18.98 -37.68 28.17
N PHE A 259 -17.68 -37.64 27.90
CA PHE A 259 -17.07 -38.26 26.74
C PHE A 259 -16.31 -39.52 27.12
N LYS A 260 -16.40 -40.55 26.27
CA LYS A 260 -15.60 -41.78 26.44
C LYS A 260 -14.40 -41.73 25.50
N PHE A 261 -13.25 -41.32 26.03
CA PHE A 261 -12.01 -41.27 25.28
C PHE A 261 -10.83 -41.75 26.11
N VAL A 262 -9.75 -42.09 25.41
CA VAL A 262 -8.41 -42.33 25.96
C VAL A 262 -7.52 -41.19 25.50
N CYS A 263 -6.77 -40.58 26.43
CA CYS A 263 -5.77 -39.58 26.14
C CYS A 263 -4.38 -40.19 26.32
N LEU A 264 -3.49 -39.95 25.37
CA LEU A 264 -2.08 -40.35 25.43
C LEU A 264 -1.23 -39.09 25.34
N THR A 265 -0.39 -38.86 26.34
CA THR A 265 0.50 -37.70 26.38
C THR A 265 1.94 -38.11 26.09
N GLU A 266 2.57 -37.40 25.16
CA GLU A 266 3.95 -37.60 24.71
C GLU A 266 4.75 -36.30 24.88
N GLU A 267 6.05 -36.43 25.15
CA GLU A 267 6.99 -35.30 25.12
C GLU A 267 7.38 -34.97 23.68
N PRO A 268 7.62 -33.67 23.34
CA PRO A 268 8.02 -33.28 22.00
C PRO A 268 9.33 -33.95 21.57
N GLU A 269 9.36 -34.55 20.38
CA GLU A 269 10.54 -35.18 19.82
C GLU A 269 11.39 -34.20 18.97
N PRO A 270 12.71 -34.44 18.83
CA PRO A 270 13.55 -33.66 17.91
C PRO A 270 13.05 -33.78 16.47
N GLY A 271 12.41 -32.72 15.95
CA GLY A 271 11.83 -32.67 14.60
C GLY A 271 10.32 -32.43 14.58
N ASP A 272 9.64 -32.53 15.72
CA ASP A 272 8.24 -32.15 15.83
C ASP A 272 8.06 -30.64 15.57
N ARG A 273 7.00 -30.29 14.82
CA ARG A 273 6.59 -28.90 14.61
C ARG A 273 5.77 -28.41 15.80
N VAL A 274 6.46 -28.08 16.89
CA VAL A 274 5.82 -27.63 18.13
C VAL A 274 5.34 -26.18 17.99
N PRO A 275 4.06 -25.87 18.27
CA PRO A 275 3.57 -24.50 18.27
C PRO A 275 4.18 -23.67 19.42
N VAL A 276 4.43 -22.40 19.14
CA VAL A 276 5.13 -21.49 20.05
C VAL A 276 4.11 -20.61 20.77
N LEU A 277 4.15 -20.60 22.10
CA LEU A 277 3.32 -19.76 22.95
C LEU A 277 4.21 -18.83 23.77
N LEU A 278 4.18 -17.53 23.46
CA LEU A 278 4.85 -16.50 24.24
C LEU A 278 3.97 -16.10 25.43
N LYS A 279 4.61 -15.89 26.58
CA LYS A 279 3.93 -15.49 27.82
C LYS A 279 4.70 -14.36 28.49
N ASN A 280 4.63 -13.17 27.91
CA ASN A 280 5.20 -11.98 28.53
C ASN A 280 4.24 -11.31 29.52
N LYS A 281 4.80 -10.57 30.47
CA LYS A 281 4.00 -9.73 31.37
C LYS A 281 3.31 -8.62 30.55
N PRO A 282 2.16 -8.10 30.99
CA PRO A 282 1.41 -7.07 30.25
C PRO A 282 2.25 -5.84 29.85
N THR A 283 3.26 -5.48 30.66
CA THR A 283 4.18 -4.37 30.39
C THR A 283 5.15 -4.62 29.24
N PHE A 284 5.46 -5.88 28.93
CA PHE A 284 6.40 -6.30 27.88
C PHE A 284 5.69 -6.91 26.67
N ASN A 285 4.35 -7.00 26.70
CA ASN A 285 3.57 -7.63 25.64
C ASN A 285 3.74 -6.92 24.29
N SER A 286 3.95 -5.60 24.28
CA SER A 286 4.25 -4.85 23.05
C SER A 286 5.53 -5.32 22.35
N GLY A 287 6.47 -5.89 23.11
CA GLY A 287 7.67 -6.51 22.56
C GLY A 287 7.38 -7.76 21.75
N GLU A 288 6.36 -8.53 22.13
CA GLU A 288 5.94 -9.72 21.37
C GLU A 288 5.46 -9.34 19.99
N ASP A 289 4.65 -8.27 19.89
CA ASP A 289 4.11 -7.82 18.60
C ASP A 289 5.21 -7.34 17.66
N LEU A 290 6.24 -6.68 18.20
CA LEU A 290 7.44 -6.32 17.43
C LEU A 290 8.18 -7.57 16.90
N VAL A 291 8.29 -8.62 17.70
CA VAL A 291 8.95 -9.87 17.29
C VAL A 291 8.12 -10.61 16.25
N LYS A 292 6.79 -10.66 16.42
CA LYS A 292 5.84 -11.32 15.49
C LYS A 292 5.90 -10.78 14.06
N VAL A 293 6.27 -9.50 13.89
CA VAL A 293 6.46 -8.89 12.54
C VAL A 293 7.60 -9.56 11.77
N TYR A 294 8.65 -10.03 12.45
CA TYR A 294 9.78 -10.69 11.80
C TYR A 294 9.51 -12.19 11.66
N SER A 295 9.31 -12.87 12.78
CA SER A 295 8.97 -14.30 12.85
C SER A 295 8.89 -14.74 14.32
N HIS A 296 8.18 -15.82 14.59
CA HIS A 296 8.25 -16.48 15.90
C HIS A 296 9.63 -17.13 16.11
N PRO A 297 10.19 -17.10 17.35
CA PRO A 297 11.38 -17.88 17.68
C PRO A 297 11.08 -19.38 17.61
N ASN A 298 12.11 -20.24 17.48
CA ASN A 298 11.86 -21.67 17.61
C ASN A 298 11.44 -22.01 19.05
N TYR A 299 10.77 -23.15 19.21
CA TYR A 299 10.23 -23.58 20.50
C TYR A 299 11.28 -23.68 21.62
N SER A 300 12.52 -24.06 21.28
CA SER A 300 13.64 -24.19 22.23
C SER A 300 14.41 -22.89 22.46
N ASP A 301 14.14 -21.85 21.69
CA ASP A 301 14.97 -20.65 21.67
C ASP A 301 14.54 -19.64 22.75
N PHE A 302 15.49 -18.80 23.13
CA PHE A 302 15.24 -17.71 24.07
C PHE A 302 14.28 -16.68 23.46
N ASP A 303 13.26 -16.26 24.21
CA ASP A 303 12.32 -15.22 23.79
C ASP A 303 12.99 -13.83 23.75
N PRO A 304 13.22 -13.25 22.55
CA PRO A 304 13.91 -11.96 22.44
C PRO A 304 12.98 -10.77 22.71
N SER A 305 11.68 -10.96 22.91
CA SER A 305 10.66 -9.88 22.98
C SER A 305 10.99 -8.79 23.98
N GLY A 306 11.42 -9.16 25.19
CA GLY A 306 11.80 -8.19 26.22
C GLY A 306 13.06 -7.39 25.87
N LEU A 307 14.05 -8.05 25.26
CA LEU A 307 15.32 -7.42 24.86
C LEU A 307 15.11 -6.48 23.67
N VAL A 308 14.32 -6.92 22.68
CA VAL A 308 13.93 -6.13 21.51
C VAL A 308 13.19 -4.88 21.96
N LEU A 309 12.21 -5.01 22.85
CA LEU A 309 11.47 -3.85 23.37
C LEU A 309 12.39 -2.86 24.08
N TYR A 310 13.30 -3.34 24.92
CA TYR A 310 14.26 -2.49 25.63
C TYR A 310 15.12 -1.68 24.66
N TRP A 311 15.79 -2.33 23.72
CA TRP A 311 16.66 -1.64 22.76
C TRP A 311 15.88 -0.77 21.77
N PHE A 312 14.68 -1.19 21.38
CA PHE A 312 13.78 -0.38 20.56
C PHE A 312 13.48 0.95 21.23
N VAL A 313 13.11 0.95 22.51
CA VAL A 313 12.85 2.17 23.29
C VAL A 313 14.11 3.06 23.39
N VAL A 314 15.27 2.47 23.63
CA VAL A 314 16.55 3.20 23.73
C VAL A 314 16.91 3.88 22.41
N PHE A 315 16.91 3.14 21.29
CA PHE A 315 17.25 3.72 19.99
C PHE A 315 16.20 4.72 19.52
N TYR A 316 14.92 4.46 19.74
CA TYR A 316 13.84 5.40 19.43
C TYR A 316 13.99 6.71 20.22
N GLY A 317 14.37 6.63 21.50
CA GLY A 317 14.69 7.78 22.34
C GLY A 317 15.89 8.57 21.83
N MET A 318 16.95 7.88 21.41
CA MET A 318 18.17 8.48 20.88
C MET A 318 17.94 9.19 19.53
N ILE A 319 17.21 8.58 18.61
CA ILE A 319 16.94 9.12 17.27
C ILE A 319 16.11 10.40 17.37
N ILE A 320 15.05 10.39 18.19
CA ILE A 320 14.16 11.54 18.25
C ILE A 320 14.75 12.66 19.11
N GLY A 321 15.54 12.33 20.15
CA GLY A 321 16.64 13.14 20.72
C GLY A 321 16.34 14.59 21.15
N ASP A 322 15.10 15.04 21.05
CA ASP A 322 14.65 16.41 21.28
C ASP A 322 13.55 16.38 22.34
N ALA A 323 13.81 17.08 23.44
CA ALA A 323 12.88 17.24 24.55
C ALA A 323 11.55 17.87 24.10
N GLY A 324 11.57 18.72 23.05
CA GLY A 324 10.38 19.39 22.52
C GLY A 324 9.39 18.42 21.87
N TYR A 325 9.87 17.56 20.97
CA TYR A 325 9.01 16.55 20.33
C TYR A 325 8.51 15.49 21.32
N GLY A 326 9.29 15.17 22.36
CA GLY A 326 8.85 14.27 23.44
C GLY A 326 7.64 14.79 24.22
N GLN A 327 7.64 16.09 24.54
CA GLN A 327 6.52 16.74 25.21
C GLN A 327 5.29 16.83 24.30
N CYS A 328 5.47 17.18 23.01
CA CYS A 328 4.35 17.23 22.06
C CYS A 328 3.67 15.87 21.87
N VAL A 329 4.44 14.78 21.71
CA VAL A 329 3.88 13.42 21.57
C VAL A 329 3.19 12.98 22.85
N SER A 330 3.77 13.26 24.02
CA SER A 330 3.17 12.88 25.31
C SER A 330 1.90 13.67 25.62
N ALA A 331 1.87 14.96 25.26
CA ALA A 331 0.68 15.81 25.39
C ALA A 331 -0.43 15.40 24.40
N HIS A 332 -0.07 15.05 23.17
CA HIS A 332 -1.04 14.53 22.18
C HIS A 332 -1.63 13.18 22.62
N GLN A 333 -0.81 12.33 23.26
CA GLN A 333 -1.26 11.03 23.75
C GLN A 333 -2.15 11.16 24.99
N SER A 334 -1.87 12.10 25.90
CA SER A 334 -2.75 12.39 27.04
C SER A 334 -4.08 13.04 26.63
N GLU A 335 -4.09 13.86 25.58
CA GLU A 335 -5.31 14.45 25.02
C GLU A 335 -6.21 13.40 24.33
N LYS A 336 -5.62 12.44 23.59
CA LYS A 336 -6.36 11.33 22.98
C LYS A 336 -6.91 10.33 24.00
N GLN A 337 -6.22 10.14 25.13
CA GLN A 337 -6.68 9.29 26.23
C GLN A 337 -7.95 9.84 26.92
N PHE A 338 -8.17 11.16 26.87
CA PHE A 338 -9.39 11.79 27.40
C PHE A 338 -10.57 11.81 26.42
N ARG A 339 -10.32 11.58 25.12
CA ARG A 339 -11.33 11.73 24.04
C ARG A 339 -11.85 10.42 23.46
N SER A 340 -11.19 9.30 23.72
CA SER A 340 -11.57 7.99 23.20
C SER A 340 -12.46 7.24 24.20
N VAL A 341 -13.61 6.75 23.72
CA VAL A 341 -14.56 5.90 24.49
C VAL A 341 -14.17 4.42 24.39
N ASP A 342 -13.25 4.08 23.47
CA ASP A 342 -12.75 2.72 23.27
C ASP A 342 -11.48 2.46 24.09
N PRO A 343 -11.29 1.25 24.65
CA PRO A 343 -10.08 0.90 25.38
C PRO A 343 -8.86 0.92 24.45
N PHE A 344 -7.98 1.90 24.62
CA PHE A 344 -6.66 1.94 23.99
C PHE A 344 -5.86 0.66 24.35
N PRO A 345 -5.08 0.08 23.43
CA PRO A 345 -4.22 -1.06 23.76
C PRO A 345 -3.25 -0.66 24.86
N ALA A 346 -3.31 -1.32 26.02
CA ALA A 346 -2.42 -1.04 27.16
C ALA A 346 -0.93 -1.09 26.76
N ALA A 347 -0.62 -1.86 25.73
CA ALA A 347 0.69 -1.96 25.08
C ALA A 347 1.27 -0.61 24.62
N GLU A 348 0.46 0.28 24.02
CA GLU A 348 0.91 1.59 23.53
C GLU A 348 1.09 2.61 24.67
N LEU A 349 0.28 2.48 25.73
CA LEU A 349 0.36 3.35 26.90
C LEU A 349 1.64 3.10 27.71
N HIS A 350 2.02 1.83 27.86
CA HIS A 350 3.27 1.48 28.55
C HIS A 350 4.49 1.81 27.70
N ALA A 351 4.46 1.56 26.39
CA ALA A 351 5.54 1.95 25.48
C ALA A 351 5.75 3.47 25.44
N GLY A 352 4.67 4.28 25.44
CA GLY A 352 4.77 5.74 25.50
C GLY A 352 5.35 6.26 26.81
N LYS A 353 4.95 5.69 27.96
CA LYS A 353 5.50 6.05 29.28
C LYS A 353 6.97 5.67 29.44
N PHE A 354 7.35 4.47 29.00
CA PHE A 354 8.76 4.04 29.00
C PHE A 354 9.60 4.87 28.02
N GLY A 355 9.07 5.16 26.82
CA GLY A 355 9.70 6.04 25.85
C GLY A 355 9.93 7.46 26.36
N TYR A 356 9.01 8.01 27.16
CA TYR A 356 9.17 9.34 27.78
C TYR A 356 10.29 9.36 28.83
N LEU A 357 10.32 8.37 29.74
CA LEU A 357 11.36 8.26 30.78
C LEU A 357 12.76 8.21 30.17
N PHE A 358 12.99 7.29 29.22
CA PHE A 358 14.29 7.19 28.55
C PHE A 358 14.60 8.42 27.68
N ARG A 359 13.59 9.08 27.09
CA ARG A 359 13.79 10.30 26.29
C ARG A 359 14.19 11.51 27.13
N CYS A 360 13.66 11.66 28.35
CA CYS A 360 14.09 12.69 29.27
C CYS A 360 15.55 12.48 29.69
N ASP A 361 15.92 11.25 30.03
CA ASP A 361 17.28 10.93 30.48
C ASP A 361 18.31 11.11 29.36
N PHE A 362 18.05 10.62 28.15
CA PHE A 362 18.95 10.82 27.01
C PHE A 362 18.91 12.26 26.47
N GLY A 363 17.77 12.95 26.50
CA GLY A 363 17.67 14.35 26.09
C GLY A 363 18.50 15.28 26.98
N ILE A 364 18.56 15.01 28.29
CA ILE A 364 19.44 15.68 29.24
C ILE A 364 20.91 15.33 28.93
N LEU A 365 21.21 14.05 28.72
CA LEU A 365 22.56 13.58 28.37
C LEU A 365 23.10 14.23 27.08
N PHE A 366 22.29 14.33 26.02
CA PHE A 366 22.68 14.98 24.76
C PHE A 366 22.70 16.51 24.84
N ARG A 367 21.92 17.12 25.75
CA ARG A 367 22.02 18.55 26.07
C ARG A 367 23.35 18.84 26.74
N ASP A 368 23.78 17.99 27.66
CA ASP A 368 25.05 18.11 28.37
C ASP A 368 26.24 17.81 27.43
N CYS A 369 26.13 16.86 26.50
CA CYS A 369 27.14 16.68 25.44
C CYS A 369 27.22 17.86 24.47
N ARG A 370 26.09 18.49 24.11
CA ARG A 370 26.09 19.72 23.28
C ARG A 370 26.64 20.93 24.03
N SER A 371 26.38 21.05 25.32
CA SER A 371 26.97 22.12 26.14
C SER A 371 28.48 21.88 26.31
N ALA A 372 28.92 20.65 26.56
CA ALA A 372 30.32 20.27 26.64
C ALA A 372 31.04 20.49 25.30
N GLY A 373 30.41 20.17 24.17
CA GLY A 373 30.93 20.44 22.83
C GLY A 373 31.11 21.94 22.55
N LYS A 374 30.13 22.78 22.94
CA LYS A 374 30.24 24.25 22.83
C LYS A 374 31.32 24.84 23.74
N SER A 375 31.51 24.28 24.93
CA SER A 375 32.60 24.67 25.84
C SER A 375 33.98 24.26 25.30
N PHE A 376 34.09 23.10 24.64
CA PHE A 376 35.32 22.64 23.99
C PHE A 376 35.67 23.49 22.76
N GLU A 377 34.66 23.87 21.97
CA GLU A 377 34.82 24.70 20.78
C GLU A 377 35.19 26.15 21.14
N GLN A 378 34.64 26.70 22.23
CA GLN A 378 35.03 28.02 22.75
C GLN A 378 36.44 28.07 23.35
N MET A 379 36.95 26.95 23.88
CA MET A 379 38.26 26.90 24.52
C MET A 379 39.42 26.77 23.52
N TYR A 380 39.20 26.17 22.34
CA TYR A 380 40.24 25.93 21.32
C TYR A 380 40.11 26.74 20.01
N ALA A 381 39.06 27.55 19.85
CA ALA A 381 38.85 28.37 18.66
C ALA A 381 39.92 29.44 18.34
N PRO A 382 40.64 30.07 19.31
CA PRO A 382 41.62 31.11 18.97
C PRO A 382 42.89 30.54 18.32
N GLU A 383 43.40 29.40 18.78
CA GLU A 383 44.71 28.88 18.36
C GLU A 383 44.68 28.24 16.96
N PHE A 384 43.55 27.66 16.54
CA PHE A 384 43.41 27.02 15.23
C PHE A 384 43.14 28.00 14.06
N ARG A 385 42.86 29.27 14.35
CA ARG A 385 42.51 30.27 13.32
C ARG A 385 43.72 30.96 12.71
N ASP A 386 44.81 31.12 13.46
CA ASP A 386 46.02 31.79 12.99
C ASP A 386 46.95 30.88 12.18
N GLN A 387 47.02 29.58 12.48
CA GLN A 387 47.87 28.65 11.70
C GLN A 387 47.37 28.45 10.26
N ARG A 388 46.05 28.47 10.01
CA ARG A 388 45.51 28.24 8.66
C ARG A 388 45.60 29.44 7.71
N ARG A 389 45.86 30.65 8.22
CA ARG A 389 46.04 31.85 7.37
C ARG A 389 47.46 32.00 6.83
N ALA A 390 48.46 31.38 7.47
CA ALA A 390 49.84 31.48 7.03
C ALA A 390 50.19 30.50 5.89
N GLU A 391 49.54 29.33 5.82
CA GLU A 391 49.90 28.28 4.84
C GLU A 391 49.18 28.39 3.49
N PHE A 392 48.09 29.16 3.37
CA PHE A 392 47.27 29.21 2.15
C PHE A 392 47.67 30.31 1.14
N CYS A 393 48.64 31.18 1.47
CA CYS A 393 49.06 32.28 0.60
C CYS A 393 50.22 31.94 -0.37
N ASP A 394 50.77 30.72 -0.35
CA ASP A 394 52.05 30.41 -1.03
C ASP A 394 52.04 29.23 -2.01
N ALA A 395 50.90 28.92 -2.65
CA ALA A 395 50.84 27.90 -3.69
C ALA A 395 50.18 28.44 -4.98
N GLY A 396 51.03 28.86 -5.93
CA GLY A 396 50.65 29.35 -7.25
C GLY A 396 50.07 28.27 -8.17
N VAL A 397 49.15 28.73 -9.03
CA VAL A 397 48.40 27.95 -10.02
C VAL A 397 49.30 27.59 -11.22
N HIS A 398 49.38 26.30 -11.56
CA HIS A 398 49.80 25.85 -12.88
C HIS A 398 48.73 24.95 -13.50
N HIS A 399 48.16 25.40 -14.61
CA HIS A 399 47.27 24.65 -15.49
C HIS A 399 48.05 23.68 -16.37
N TYR A 400 47.56 22.44 -16.53
CA TYR A 400 47.61 21.68 -17.79
C TYR A 400 46.46 20.67 -17.85
N GLY A 401 46.00 20.40 -19.08
CA GLY A 401 44.71 19.81 -19.40
C GLY A 401 44.68 18.30 -19.55
N HIS A 402 43.48 17.83 -19.93
CA HIS A 402 43.12 16.48 -20.37
C HIS A 402 43.43 15.31 -19.43
N GLY A 403 42.36 14.61 -19.05
CA GLY A 403 42.42 13.18 -18.76
C GLY A 403 42.40 12.83 -17.28
N THR A 404 41.45 11.98 -16.93
CA THR A 404 41.39 11.09 -15.77
C THR A 404 42.73 10.87 -15.07
N CYS A 405 42.80 11.19 -13.77
CA CYS A 405 43.80 10.64 -12.85
C CYS A 405 43.10 10.10 -11.61
N ILE A 406 42.88 8.78 -11.61
CA ILE A 406 42.88 8.00 -10.37
C ILE A 406 44.28 8.17 -9.78
N ALA A 407 44.38 8.69 -8.58
CA ALA A 407 45.61 8.67 -7.80
C ALA A 407 45.27 8.23 -6.37
N GLY A 408 45.39 6.93 -6.14
CA GLY A 408 45.62 6.42 -4.79
C GLY A 408 47.10 6.55 -4.47
N PHE A 409 47.39 7.06 -3.27
CA PHE A 409 48.55 6.75 -2.42
C PHE A 409 48.08 7.17 -1.01
N GLY A 410 48.16 6.36 0.04
CA GLY A 410 49.11 5.29 0.33
C GLY A 410 49.73 5.63 1.68
N ASN A 411 49.40 4.83 2.70
CA ASN A 411 50.04 4.73 4.01
C ASN A 411 50.31 6.01 4.80
N GLN A 412 49.31 6.48 5.56
CA GLN A 412 49.47 6.79 6.99
C GLN A 412 48.11 6.63 7.69
N VAL A 413 48.07 5.77 8.70
CA VAL A 413 46.92 5.56 9.58
C VAL A 413 46.81 6.75 10.52
N PHE A 414 45.75 7.55 10.39
CA PHE A 414 45.28 8.46 11.44
C PHE A 414 43.77 8.29 11.63
N PRO A 415 43.29 8.26 12.89
CA PRO A 415 41.98 7.72 13.22
C PRO A 415 40.83 8.63 12.75
N PHE A 416 39.86 8.00 12.08
CA PHE A 416 38.56 8.52 11.69
C PHE A 416 37.69 8.76 12.96
N GLN A 417 38.08 9.72 13.81
CA GLN A 417 37.38 9.99 15.07
C GLN A 417 37.28 11.48 15.43
N ARG A 418 37.59 12.41 14.51
CA ARG A 418 37.54 13.86 14.79
C ARG A 418 36.77 14.73 13.81
N LEU A 419 36.10 14.17 12.81
CA LEU A 419 35.37 14.96 11.79
C LEU A 419 33.84 14.89 11.87
N ALA A 420 33.27 14.16 12.83
CA ALA A 420 31.81 14.08 13.01
C ALA A 420 31.21 15.13 13.98
N VAL A 421 32.02 16.10 14.45
CA VAL A 421 31.56 17.11 15.44
C VAL A 421 31.27 18.49 14.84
N ALA A 422 31.61 18.74 13.58
CA ALA A 422 31.19 19.96 12.91
C ALA A 422 29.92 19.69 12.09
N GLY A 423 28.75 19.89 12.70
CA GLY A 423 27.47 19.93 11.99
C GLY A 423 27.49 21.07 10.98
N MET A 424 27.90 20.78 9.74
CA MET A 424 27.76 21.69 8.61
C MET A 424 26.65 21.18 7.69
N ASP A 425 25.65 22.03 7.54
CA ASP A 425 24.47 21.85 6.71
C ASP A 425 24.85 21.84 5.22
N TYR A 426 24.39 20.82 4.48
CA TYR A 426 24.72 20.60 3.05
C TYR A 426 24.37 21.81 2.17
N HIS A 427 23.42 22.64 2.62
CA HIS A 427 22.99 23.87 1.96
C HIS A 427 24.06 24.99 1.93
N HIS A 428 25.04 24.95 2.84
CA HIS A 428 26.08 25.99 2.93
C HIS A 428 27.27 25.75 1.99
N LEU A 429 27.54 24.50 1.61
CA LEU A 429 28.57 24.12 0.62
C LEU A 429 28.17 24.56 -0.79
N VAL A 430 26.88 24.48 -1.14
CA VAL A 430 26.38 24.87 -2.46
C VAL A 430 26.44 26.39 -2.68
N ARG A 431 26.30 27.19 -1.63
CA ARG A 431 26.39 28.67 -1.74
C ARG A 431 27.80 29.20 -1.92
N LEU A 432 28.83 28.50 -1.43
CA LEU A 432 30.22 28.90 -1.63
C LEU A 432 30.70 28.60 -3.06
N CYS A 433 30.26 27.50 -3.67
CA CYS A 433 30.54 27.23 -5.09
C CYS A 433 29.75 28.11 -6.06
N ALA A 434 28.58 28.62 -5.68
CA ALA A 434 27.79 29.51 -6.54
C ALA A 434 28.32 30.96 -6.57
N ALA A 435 28.99 31.41 -5.50
CA ALA A 435 29.54 32.78 -5.43
C ALA A 435 30.80 33.00 -6.29
N ASP A 436 31.56 31.93 -6.60
CA ASP A 436 32.73 31.99 -7.49
C ASP A 436 32.37 31.92 -8.99
N LEU A 437 31.12 31.56 -9.33
CA LEU A 437 30.63 31.52 -10.72
C LEU A 437 30.08 32.89 -11.19
N GLU A 438 29.67 33.78 -10.30
CA GLU A 438 29.15 35.11 -10.67
C GLU A 438 30.23 36.18 -10.93
N TYR A 439 31.52 35.88 -10.67
CA TYR A 439 32.63 36.79 -10.99
C TYR A 439 33.34 36.50 -12.33
N GLY A 440 32.93 35.45 -13.06
CA GLY A 440 33.52 35.03 -14.34
C GLY A 440 32.86 35.58 -15.61
N GLU A 441 31.65 36.12 -15.55
CA GLU A 441 30.90 36.56 -16.74
C GLU A 441 31.00 38.07 -17.03
N ARG A 442 32.23 38.58 -17.17
CA ARG A 442 32.49 39.79 -17.98
C ARG A 442 33.66 39.56 -18.92
N GLY A 443 33.39 38.96 -20.07
CA GLY A 443 34.27 39.06 -21.22
C GLY A 443 34.15 37.92 -22.24
N GLY A 444 33.59 38.23 -23.41
CA GLY A 444 34.06 37.65 -24.68
C GLY A 444 33.24 36.53 -25.33
N LYS A 445 32.50 36.92 -26.37
CA LYS A 445 31.83 36.13 -27.43
C LYS A 445 32.61 34.90 -27.95
N SER A 446 31.92 33.78 -28.20
CA SER A 446 31.76 33.20 -29.55
C SER A 446 30.81 31.99 -29.58
N ASP A 447 30.12 31.83 -30.71
CA ASP A 447 29.12 30.83 -31.09
C ASP A 447 29.41 29.35 -30.75
N ARG A 448 28.38 28.64 -30.25
CA ARG A 448 27.80 27.42 -30.84
C ARG A 448 26.68 26.86 -29.95
N ALA A 449 25.53 26.60 -30.56
CA ALA A 449 24.39 25.91 -29.99
C ALA A 449 24.68 24.42 -29.76
N VAL A 450 24.28 23.89 -28.60
CA VAL A 450 23.80 22.50 -28.43
C VAL A 450 22.81 22.47 -27.26
N ASP A 451 21.55 22.16 -27.56
CA ASP A 451 20.48 21.81 -26.63
C ASP A 451 20.82 20.54 -25.84
N TYR A 452 20.47 20.51 -24.55
CA TYR A 452 20.23 19.25 -23.84
C TYR A 452 18.96 19.36 -22.99
N ASP A 453 17.91 18.72 -23.51
CA ASP A 453 16.69 18.33 -22.81
C ASP A 453 17.02 17.36 -21.66
N CYS A 454 16.62 17.72 -20.44
CA CYS A 454 16.60 16.80 -19.29
C CYS A 454 15.21 16.18 -19.13
N GLY A 455 14.99 15.04 -19.79
CA GLY A 455 13.88 14.15 -19.52
C GLY A 455 14.23 13.14 -18.42
N PHE A 456 13.57 13.22 -17.27
CA PHE A 456 13.61 12.20 -16.21
C PHE A 456 12.68 11.04 -16.59
N CYS A 457 13.24 9.87 -16.93
CA CYS A 457 12.52 8.60 -16.98
C CYS A 457 12.93 7.74 -15.78
N LEU A 458 11.94 7.44 -14.93
CA LEU A 458 11.99 6.38 -13.91
C LEU A 458 12.04 5.02 -14.60
N GLY A 459 12.99 4.17 -14.20
CA GLY A 459 13.11 2.80 -14.65
C GLY A 459 13.68 1.93 -13.54
N ASP A 460 12.83 1.08 -12.98
CA ASP A 460 13.14 0.00 -12.06
C ASP A 460 14.16 -0.98 -12.65
N SER A 461 15.09 -1.48 -11.82
CA SER A 461 15.39 -2.93 -11.72
C SER A 461 16.47 -3.21 -10.66
N VAL A 462 16.03 -3.95 -9.65
CA VAL A 462 16.84 -4.59 -8.61
C VAL A 462 17.57 -5.77 -9.24
N HIS A 463 18.91 -5.80 -9.14
CA HIS A 463 19.70 -6.99 -9.40
C HIS A 463 20.22 -7.59 -8.09
N LEU A 464 19.75 -8.81 -7.84
CA LEU A 464 20.37 -9.82 -6.98
C LEU A 464 21.85 -10.01 -7.36
N PHE A 465 22.71 -10.06 -6.36
CA PHE A 465 24.06 -10.63 -6.46
C PHE A 465 24.24 -11.72 -5.40
N PRO A 466 25.14 -12.68 -5.66
CA PRO A 466 24.99 -14.10 -5.34
C PRO A 466 25.39 -14.51 -3.92
#